data_AF-A0A2E1GTT2-F1
#
_entry.id   AF-A0A2E1GTT2-F1
#
_cell.length_a   1.000
_cell.length_b   1.000
_cell.length_c   1.000
_cell.angle_alpha   90.00
_cell.angle_beta   90.00
_cell.angle_gamma   90.00
#
_symmetry.space_group_name_H-M   'P 1'
#
loop_
_entity.id
_entity.type
_entity.pdbx_description
1 polymer ?
#
loop_
_entity_poly.entity_id
_entity_poly.type
_entity_poly.pdbx_seq_one_letter_code
_entity_poly.pdbx_strand_id
1 'polypeptide(L)'
;MKRKFIIILFIVLSSCSNLEYDKSNVENSKWIHLAIKNLTDVIVYDIFSPPVASRVYTYPSIAAYEIIRLKDTVNYLSLSSQLKGLNSIPKPQENIDFNIAAIEAIRIIGKKLIFSEDRYEKFFEINYDEIHKNIPNKIIRNSKKYAREVSDHIIEWSSKDNYAQTRTFPKYTIINEPDFWKPTPPDYMDGIEPHWNKIRTMVIDSCSQFSAKDPYPFSLDKKSEFYKQLIEVYDITNNLSDEQVEIAKFWDCNPYVSHHKGHAMFATKKITPGGHWINICRIAAEKANSNDIESLRTYSLVSISLFDAFISCWDDKWKTIVVRPETVINEYIDEDWLPLLQTPPFPEYTSGHSVISRSAAIMLTEIYGDNFQFDDTSELEFGLPVRSYNSFIQASEEAAISRLYGGIHYEMAITNGVSQGEKIGEFITNKLTTLKK
;
A
#
# COMPACT_ATOMS: atom_id res chain seq x y z
N MET A 1 -44.46 24.47 71.90
CA MET A 1 -44.36 24.68 70.43
C MET A 1 -43.14 23.92 69.90
N LYS A 2 -43.33 22.74 69.30
CA LYS A 2 -42.24 21.93 68.72
C LYS A 2 -42.09 22.30 67.24
N ARG A 3 -40.98 22.97 66.86
CA ARG A 3 -40.63 23.26 65.46
C ARG A 3 -40.01 22.02 64.83
N LYS A 4 -40.67 21.46 63.80
CA LYS A 4 -40.10 20.41 62.94
C LYS A 4 -39.26 21.08 61.85
N PHE A 5 -37.97 20.74 61.78
CA PHE A 5 -37.12 21.05 60.63
C PHE A 5 -37.41 20.03 59.53
N ILE A 6 -37.85 20.50 58.37
CA ILE A 6 -37.96 19.70 57.14
C ILE A 6 -36.66 19.91 56.37
N ILE A 7 -35.86 18.86 56.27
CA ILE A 7 -34.67 18.81 55.40
C ILE A 7 -35.16 18.39 54.02
N ILE A 8 -35.09 19.30 53.06
CA ILE A 8 -35.36 19.02 51.65
C ILE A 8 -34.08 18.45 51.04
N LEU A 9 -34.11 17.17 50.71
CA LEU A 9 -33.04 16.46 50.00
C LEU A 9 -33.14 16.82 48.52
N PHE A 10 -32.20 17.62 48.01
CA PHE A 10 -32.06 17.88 46.57
C PHE A 10 -31.50 16.63 45.90
N ILE A 11 -32.36 15.88 45.21
CA ILE A 11 -31.95 14.80 44.31
C ILE A 11 -31.48 15.47 43.01
N VAL A 12 -30.17 15.53 42.83
CA VAL A 12 -29.56 15.91 41.54
C VAL A 12 -29.70 14.70 40.62
N LEU A 13 -30.70 14.72 39.74
CA LEU A 13 -30.82 13.80 38.62
C LEU A 13 -29.72 14.16 37.61
N SER A 14 -28.60 13.45 37.65
CA SER A 14 -27.63 13.45 36.55
C SER A 14 -28.25 12.75 35.35
N SER A 15 -28.92 13.54 34.50
CA SER A 15 -29.32 13.12 33.17
C SER A 15 -28.04 12.80 32.37
N CYS A 16 -27.90 11.55 31.92
CA CYS A 16 -27.00 11.22 30.81
C CYS A 16 -27.59 11.83 29.54
N SER A 17 -27.39 13.14 29.33
CA SER A 17 -27.55 13.71 28.02
C SER A 17 -26.44 13.16 27.13
N ASN A 18 -26.82 12.55 26.01
CA ASN A 18 -25.93 12.51 24.85
C ASN A 18 -25.54 13.96 24.58
N LEU A 19 -24.28 14.31 24.85
CA LEU A 19 -23.75 15.61 24.50
C LEU A 19 -23.84 15.71 22.98
N GLU A 20 -24.85 16.44 22.49
CA GLU A 20 -24.90 16.85 21.09
C GLU A 20 -23.83 17.92 20.89
N TYR A 21 -22.89 17.65 19.99
CA TYR A 21 -21.86 18.57 19.55
C TYR A 21 -21.74 18.47 18.03
N ASP A 22 -21.21 19.53 17.43
CA ASP A 22 -21.00 19.60 16.00
C ASP A 22 -19.86 18.67 15.57
N LYS A 23 -20.20 17.67 14.74
CA LYS A 23 -19.29 16.67 14.20
C LYS A 23 -18.88 16.94 12.75
N SER A 24 -19.44 17.96 12.12
CA SER A 24 -19.26 18.23 10.68
C SER A 24 -17.80 18.37 10.26
N ASN A 25 -16.94 18.81 11.18
CA ASN A 25 -15.52 18.98 10.94
C ASN A 25 -14.73 17.65 10.91
N VAL A 26 -15.21 16.59 11.57
CA VAL A 26 -14.54 15.28 11.61
C VAL A 26 -15.26 14.21 10.77
N GLU A 27 -16.55 14.37 10.51
CA GLU A 27 -17.37 13.47 9.68
C GLU A 27 -17.43 13.94 8.22
N ASN A 28 -16.29 13.88 7.53
CA ASN A 28 -16.17 14.37 6.14
C ASN A 28 -15.02 13.74 5.33
N SER A 29 -14.45 12.62 5.79
CA SER A 29 -13.31 11.88 5.21
C SER A 29 -11.99 12.66 5.08
N LYS A 30 -11.99 14.00 5.14
CA LYS A 30 -10.81 14.86 4.94
C LYS A 30 -9.66 14.46 5.85
N TRP A 31 -9.90 14.34 7.15
CA TRP A 31 -8.84 14.04 8.11
C TRP A 31 -8.32 12.61 8.00
N ILE A 32 -9.14 11.67 7.55
CA ILE A 32 -8.71 10.30 7.21
C ILE A 32 -7.76 10.35 6.01
N HIS A 33 -8.16 11.01 4.92
CA HIS A 33 -7.34 11.15 3.72
C HIS A 33 -6.01 11.83 4.02
N LEU A 34 -6.01 12.92 4.81
CA LEU A 34 -4.80 13.63 5.20
C LEU A 34 -3.91 12.79 6.14
N ALA A 35 -4.48 12.00 7.05
CA ALA A 35 -3.70 11.11 7.92
C ALA A 35 -2.98 10.00 7.12
N ILE A 36 -3.66 9.40 6.13
CA ILE A 36 -3.06 8.42 5.22
C ILE A 36 -2.02 9.08 4.31
N LYS A 37 -2.29 10.29 3.78
CA LYS A 37 -1.31 11.06 3.00
C LYS A 37 -0.05 11.38 3.80
N ASN A 38 -0.20 11.80 5.05
CA ASN A 38 0.94 12.04 5.94
C ASN A 38 1.77 10.76 6.16
N LEU A 39 1.12 9.59 6.25
CA LEU A 39 1.82 8.30 6.31
C LEU A 39 2.60 8.03 5.02
N THR A 40 2.00 8.28 3.84
CA THR A 40 2.70 8.20 2.54
C THR A 40 3.92 9.11 2.48
N ASP A 41 3.81 10.36 2.95
CA ASP A 41 4.92 11.32 2.91
C ASP A 41 6.10 10.90 3.78
N VAL A 42 5.81 10.24 4.90
CA VAL A 42 6.84 9.67 5.78
C VAL A 42 7.43 8.40 5.18
N ILE A 43 6.63 7.54 4.55
CA ILE A 43 7.12 6.35 3.83
C ILE A 43 8.13 6.74 2.73
N VAL A 44 7.83 7.79 1.97
CA VAL A 44 8.73 8.35 0.94
C VAL A 44 9.98 8.93 1.58
N TYR A 45 9.84 9.65 2.70
CA TYR A 45 10.97 10.26 3.40
C TYR A 45 11.92 9.21 4.01
N ASP A 46 11.38 8.14 4.56
CA ASP A 46 12.11 7.04 5.20
C ASP A 46 12.65 6.01 4.19
N ILE A 47 12.34 6.17 2.90
CA ILE A 47 12.81 5.32 1.79
C ILE A 47 12.44 3.85 2.03
N PHE A 48 11.19 3.61 2.43
CA PHE A 48 10.67 2.25 2.57
C PHE A 48 10.63 1.52 1.23
N SER A 49 11.00 0.24 1.25
CA SER A 49 10.85 -0.61 0.07
C SER A 49 9.39 -0.83 -0.30
N PRO A 50 9.06 -1.04 -1.59
CA PRO A 50 7.68 -1.33 -2.02
C PRO A 50 6.95 -2.39 -1.18
N PRO A 51 7.52 -3.59 -0.91
CA PRO A 51 6.85 -4.60 -0.08
C PRO A 51 6.65 -4.13 1.36
N VAL A 52 7.64 -3.49 1.98
CA VAL A 52 7.50 -3.01 3.37
C VAL A 52 6.49 -1.86 3.45
N ALA A 53 6.46 -0.95 2.49
CA ALA A 53 5.47 0.12 2.42
C ALA A 53 4.03 -0.43 2.44
N SER A 54 3.75 -1.51 1.70
CA SER A 54 2.43 -2.15 1.73
C SER A 54 2.02 -2.63 3.13
N ARG A 55 2.97 -3.14 3.92
CA ARG A 55 2.76 -3.51 5.33
C ARG A 55 2.42 -2.29 6.19
N VAL A 56 3.12 -1.18 5.98
CA VAL A 56 2.94 0.07 6.74
C VAL A 56 1.55 0.67 6.51
N TYR A 57 0.98 0.54 5.30
CA TYR A 57 -0.41 0.95 5.05
C TYR A 57 -1.44 0.01 5.66
N THR A 58 -1.21 -1.30 5.58
CA THR A 58 -2.23 -2.32 5.89
C THR A 58 -2.72 -2.29 7.33
N TYR A 59 -1.81 -2.30 8.31
CA TYR A 59 -2.21 -2.40 9.72
C TYR A 59 -2.96 -1.16 10.24
N PRO A 60 -2.53 0.09 9.98
CA PRO A 60 -3.29 1.28 10.32
C PRO A 60 -4.68 1.31 9.67
N SER A 61 -4.79 0.95 8.39
CA SER A 61 -6.07 0.94 7.66
C SER A 61 -7.05 -0.10 8.21
N ILE A 62 -6.58 -1.30 8.57
CA ILE A 62 -7.41 -2.33 9.23
C ILE A 62 -7.93 -1.83 10.57
N ALA A 63 -7.07 -1.26 11.42
CA ALA A 63 -7.47 -0.78 12.74
C ALA A 63 -8.52 0.33 12.64
N ALA A 64 -8.30 1.29 11.75
CA ALA A 64 -9.23 2.39 11.51
C ALA A 64 -10.58 1.89 10.98
N TYR A 65 -10.57 0.93 10.04
CA TYR A 65 -11.79 0.31 9.53
C TYR A 65 -12.56 -0.43 10.63
N GLU A 66 -11.87 -1.26 11.43
CA GLU A 66 -12.50 -2.01 12.52
C GLU A 66 -13.15 -1.11 13.57
N ILE A 67 -12.59 0.09 13.80
CA ILE A 67 -13.17 1.13 14.66
C ILE A 67 -14.38 1.79 13.98
N ILE A 68 -14.20 2.35 12.79
CA ILE A 68 -15.22 3.22 12.18
C ILE A 68 -16.49 2.46 11.82
N ARG A 69 -16.37 1.19 11.43
CA ARG A 69 -17.51 0.33 11.09
C ARG A 69 -18.46 0.12 12.27
N LEU A 70 -18.01 0.35 13.51
CA LEU A 70 -18.87 0.28 14.70
C LEU A 70 -19.97 1.36 14.69
N LYS A 71 -19.84 2.41 13.88
CA LYS A 71 -20.94 3.37 13.59
C LYS A 71 -22.15 2.69 12.95
N ASP A 72 -21.92 1.64 12.16
CA ASP A 72 -22.96 0.90 11.46
C ASP A 72 -22.60 -0.59 11.35
N THR A 73 -22.76 -1.29 12.46
CA THR A 73 -22.53 -2.74 12.53
C THR A 73 -23.56 -3.58 11.77
N VAL A 74 -24.64 -2.96 11.27
CA VAL A 74 -25.68 -3.66 10.52
C VAL A 74 -25.24 -3.87 9.08
N ASN A 75 -24.67 -2.82 8.47
CA ASN A 75 -24.25 -2.86 7.07
C ASN A 75 -22.76 -3.21 6.91
N TYR A 76 -21.91 -2.85 7.88
CA TYR A 76 -20.45 -3.06 7.79
C TYR A 76 -19.95 -4.16 8.73
N LEU A 77 -19.35 -5.19 8.12
CA LEU A 77 -18.90 -6.40 8.81
C LEU A 77 -17.43 -6.30 9.23
N SER A 78 -17.09 -6.96 10.33
CA SER A 78 -15.71 -7.01 10.83
C SER A 78 -14.84 -7.91 9.95
N LEU A 79 -13.58 -7.50 9.75
CA LEU A 79 -12.51 -8.31 9.17
C LEU A 79 -11.97 -9.37 10.15
N SER A 80 -12.34 -9.31 11.43
CA SER A 80 -12.01 -10.37 12.38
C SER A 80 -12.59 -11.70 11.90
N SER A 81 -11.84 -12.79 12.12
CA SER A 81 -12.10 -14.13 11.56
C SER A 81 -12.05 -14.28 10.04
N GLN A 82 -11.94 -13.19 9.28
CA GLN A 82 -11.70 -13.22 7.83
C GLN A 82 -10.21 -13.11 7.50
N LEU A 83 -9.46 -12.35 8.30
CA LEU A 83 -8.00 -12.25 8.20
C LEU A 83 -7.30 -13.24 9.12
N LYS A 84 -6.21 -13.84 8.64
CA LYS A 84 -5.43 -14.84 9.36
C LYS A 84 -4.94 -14.34 10.72
N GLY A 85 -5.48 -14.95 11.77
CA GLY A 85 -5.10 -14.68 13.16
C GLY A 85 -5.64 -13.37 13.73
N LEU A 86 -6.51 -12.64 13.01
CA LEU A 86 -7.13 -11.42 13.53
C LEU A 86 -8.36 -11.77 14.39
N ASN A 87 -8.26 -11.50 15.68
CA ASN A 87 -9.37 -11.59 16.62
C ASN A 87 -10.17 -10.27 16.64
N SER A 88 -11.42 -10.32 17.09
CA SER A 88 -12.26 -9.12 17.21
C SER A 88 -11.63 -8.09 18.14
N ILE A 89 -11.71 -6.81 17.74
CA ILE A 89 -11.22 -5.69 18.54
C ILE A 89 -12.06 -5.52 19.82
N PRO A 90 -11.49 -4.90 20.89
CA PRO A 90 -12.26 -4.56 22.09
C PRO A 90 -13.44 -3.65 21.75
N LYS A 91 -14.52 -3.70 22.54
CA LYS A 91 -15.66 -2.79 22.40
C LYS A 91 -15.46 -1.53 23.26
N PRO A 92 -15.92 -0.35 22.80
CA PRO A 92 -15.79 0.86 23.58
C PRO A 92 -16.61 0.76 24.87
N GLN A 93 -16.01 1.15 26.00
CA GLN A 93 -16.63 1.12 27.33
C GLN A 93 -17.27 2.46 27.72
N GLU A 94 -16.92 3.53 27.00
CA GLU A 94 -17.41 4.89 27.25
C GLU A 94 -17.95 5.49 25.96
N ASN A 95 -18.67 6.62 26.06
CA ASN A 95 -19.07 7.38 24.89
C ASN A 95 -17.83 7.98 24.20
N ILE A 96 -17.73 7.78 22.89
CA ILE A 96 -16.59 8.17 22.05
C ILE A 96 -17.09 8.78 20.73
N ASP A 97 -16.21 9.51 20.05
CA ASP A 97 -16.29 9.75 18.61
C ASP A 97 -15.46 8.72 17.85
N PHE A 98 -16.08 7.98 16.93
CA PHE A 98 -15.45 6.91 16.15
C PHE A 98 -14.48 7.43 15.09
N ASN A 99 -14.71 8.63 14.54
CA ASN A 99 -13.81 9.24 13.54
C ASN A 99 -12.51 9.67 14.21
N ILE A 100 -12.59 10.33 15.36
CA ILE A 100 -11.41 10.65 16.18
C ILE A 100 -10.67 9.37 16.57
N ALA A 101 -11.38 8.33 17.01
CA ALA A 101 -10.75 7.08 17.38
C ALA A 101 -10.05 6.39 16.18
N ALA A 102 -10.65 6.44 14.98
CA ALA A 102 -10.06 5.88 13.77
C ALA A 102 -8.81 6.66 13.32
N ILE A 103 -8.87 8.00 13.29
CA ILE A 103 -7.72 8.87 12.98
C ILE A 103 -6.59 8.63 13.98
N GLU A 104 -6.92 8.53 15.26
CA GLU A 104 -5.94 8.25 16.31
C GLU A 104 -5.33 6.85 16.18
N ALA A 105 -6.08 5.84 15.74
CA ALA A 105 -5.52 4.51 15.45
C ALA A 105 -4.56 4.55 14.26
N ILE A 106 -4.87 5.32 13.21
CA ILE A 106 -3.92 5.57 12.11
C ILE A 106 -2.64 6.18 12.67
N ARG A 107 -2.76 7.21 13.51
CA ARG A 107 -1.61 7.88 14.15
C ARG A 107 -0.77 6.92 14.99
N ILE A 108 -1.38 6.18 15.91
CA ILE A 108 -0.64 5.32 16.85
C ILE A 108 0.10 4.20 16.11
N ILE A 109 -0.59 3.51 15.20
CA ILE A 109 -0.01 2.36 14.49
C ILE A 109 0.95 2.85 13.40
N GLY A 110 0.58 3.89 12.65
CA GLY A 110 1.43 4.48 11.62
C GLY A 110 2.79 4.88 12.18
N LYS A 111 2.80 5.62 13.31
CA LYS A 111 4.03 5.98 14.05
C LYS A 111 4.87 4.77 14.42
N LYS A 112 4.25 3.69 14.89
CA LYS A 112 4.94 2.47 15.33
C LYS A 112 5.65 1.73 14.19
N LEU A 113 5.25 1.98 12.94
CA LEU A 113 5.70 1.24 11.76
C LEU A 113 6.70 2.02 10.87
N ILE A 114 6.99 3.28 11.20
CA ILE A 114 7.91 4.16 10.48
C ILE A 114 9.14 4.52 11.32
N PHE A 115 10.14 5.17 10.72
CA PHE A 115 11.36 5.59 11.43
C PHE A 115 11.30 7.06 11.86
N SER A 116 10.82 7.96 11.00
CA SER A 116 10.76 9.40 11.28
C SER A 116 9.53 9.80 12.10
N GLU A 117 9.43 9.29 13.33
CA GLU A 117 8.29 9.48 14.24
C GLU A 117 7.95 10.96 14.48
N ASP A 118 8.95 11.82 14.68
CA ASP A 118 8.73 13.25 14.95
C ASP A 118 8.10 13.98 13.75
N ARG A 119 8.52 13.62 12.52
CA ARG A 119 7.95 14.17 11.29
C ARG A 119 6.48 13.74 11.16
N TYR A 120 6.21 12.47 11.44
CA TYR A 120 4.87 11.92 11.36
C TYR A 120 3.91 12.56 12.36
N GLU A 121 4.35 12.73 13.62
CA GLU A 121 3.55 13.32 14.70
C GLU A 121 3.28 14.80 14.50
N LYS A 122 4.24 15.55 13.94
CA LYS A 122 4.12 16.99 13.71
C LYS A 122 2.86 17.36 12.91
N PHE A 123 2.43 16.51 11.98
CA PHE A 123 1.17 16.70 11.27
C PHE A 123 -0.04 16.71 12.23
N PHE A 124 -0.12 15.75 13.15
CA PHE A 124 -1.23 15.65 14.10
C PHE A 124 -1.17 16.72 15.18
N GLU A 125 0.03 17.17 15.56
CA GLU A 125 0.21 18.29 16.50
C GLU A 125 -0.28 19.61 15.90
N ILE A 126 0.14 19.94 14.67
CA ILE A 126 -0.24 21.18 13.99
C ILE A 126 -1.75 21.22 13.73
N ASN A 127 -2.35 20.08 13.39
CA ASN A 127 -3.76 19.99 13.07
C ASN A 127 -4.64 19.62 14.28
N TYR A 128 -4.09 19.59 15.49
CA TYR A 128 -4.81 19.13 16.68
C TYR A 128 -6.12 19.89 16.89
N ASP A 129 -6.05 21.22 16.94
CA ASP A 129 -7.20 22.07 17.27
C ASP A 129 -8.29 21.96 16.20
N GLU A 130 -7.88 21.86 14.93
CA GLU A 130 -8.83 21.67 13.84
C GLU A 130 -9.44 20.27 13.88
N ILE A 131 -8.68 19.18 14.03
CA ILE A 131 -9.23 17.81 14.12
C ILE A 131 -10.27 17.70 15.25
N HIS A 132 -10.02 18.35 16.38
CA HIS A 132 -10.82 18.23 17.60
C HIS A 132 -11.84 19.37 17.80
N LYS A 133 -12.01 20.24 16.80
CA LYS A 133 -12.85 21.42 16.86
C LYS A 133 -14.29 21.07 17.24
N ASN A 134 -14.84 21.83 18.20
CA ASN A 134 -16.20 21.65 18.74
C ASN A 134 -16.47 20.30 19.44
N ILE A 135 -15.47 19.42 19.61
CA ILE A 135 -15.65 18.13 20.29
C ILE A 135 -15.37 18.29 21.79
N PRO A 136 -16.26 17.83 22.70
CA PRO A 136 -16.02 17.91 24.14
C PRO A 136 -14.74 17.16 24.56
N ASN A 137 -13.90 17.78 25.40
CA ASN A 137 -12.65 17.19 25.92
C ASN A 137 -12.81 15.78 26.50
N LYS A 138 -13.94 15.50 27.16
CA LYS A 138 -14.25 14.16 27.67
C LYS A 138 -14.36 13.13 26.54
N ILE A 139 -15.05 13.48 25.45
CA ILE A 139 -15.19 12.61 24.28
C ILE A 139 -13.84 12.40 23.59
N ILE A 140 -13.07 13.47 23.38
CA ILE A 140 -11.72 13.39 22.79
C ILE A 140 -10.84 12.41 23.58
N ARG A 141 -10.78 12.58 24.91
CA ARG A 141 -10.00 11.72 25.80
C ARG A 141 -10.45 10.26 25.74
N ASN A 142 -11.76 10.02 25.74
CA ASN A 142 -12.32 8.68 25.67
C ASN A 142 -12.06 8.03 24.30
N SER A 143 -12.20 8.77 23.19
CA SER A 143 -11.85 8.31 21.84
C SER A 143 -10.39 7.91 21.73
N LYS A 144 -9.47 8.73 22.26
CA LYS A 144 -8.03 8.43 22.24
C LYS A 144 -7.66 7.21 23.07
N LYS A 145 -8.31 7.05 24.23
CA LYS A 145 -8.15 5.86 25.07
C LYS A 145 -8.59 4.61 24.32
N TYR A 146 -9.77 4.63 23.71
CA TYR A 146 -10.27 3.51 22.94
C TYR A 146 -9.41 3.19 21.71
N ALA A 147 -8.94 4.22 20.98
CA ALA A 147 -8.03 4.04 19.87
C ALA A 147 -6.73 3.35 20.28
N ARG A 148 -6.19 3.66 21.47
CA ARG A 148 -5.02 2.98 22.03
C ARG A 148 -5.29 1.52 22.33
N GLU A 149 -6.42 1.19 22.97
CA GLU A 149 -6.82 -0.19 23.26
C GLU A 149 -6.91 -1.03 21.97
N VAL A 150 -7.51 -0.50 20.92
CA VAL A 150 -7.57 -1.16 19.60
C VAL A 150 -6.19 -1.23 18.94
N SER A 151 -5.40 -0.16 19.02
CA SER A 151 -4.07 -0.11 18.43
C SER A 151 -3.13 -1.13 19.06
N ASP A 152 -3.16 -1.28 20.39
CA ASP A 152 -2.36 -2.26 21.11
C ASP A 152 -2.72 -3.69 20.68
N HIS A 153 -4.01 -3.99 20.50
CA HIS A 153 -4.49 -5.28 19.96
C HIS A 153 -3.98 -5.55 18.53
N ILE A 154 -4.04 -4.56 17.64
CA ILE A 154 -3.57 -4.69 16.25
C ILE A 154 -2.03 -4.78 16.20
N ILE A 155 -1.31 -4.01 17.02
CA ILE A 155 0.15 -4.08 17.13
C ILE A 155 0.57 -5.45 17.62
N GLU A 156 -0.11 -6.01 18.63
CA GLU A 156 0.15 -7.38 19.11
C GLU A 156 -0.05 -8.41 17.99
N TRP A 157 -1.16 -8.32 17.24
CA TRP A 157 -1.41 -9.20 16.10
C TRP A 157 -0.37 -9.03 14.98
N SER A 158 0.05 -7.80 14.69
CA SER A 158 1.06 -7.50 13.67
C SER A 158 2.46 -7.96 14.07
N SER A 159 2.79 -7.99 15.37
CA SER A 159 4.09 -8.46 15.86
C SER A 159 4.33 -9.96 15.61
N LYS A 160 3.26 -10.71 15.33
CA LYS A 160 3.25 -12.15 15.07
C LYS A 160 3.25 -12.49 13.57
N ASP A 161 3.54 -11.52 12.70
CA ASP A 161 3.52 -11.71 11.24
C ASP A 161 4.87 -12.11 10.62
N ASN A 162 5.85 -12.42 11.47
CA ASN A 162 7.22 -12.80 11.11
C ASN A 162 8.11 -11.66 10.57
N TYR A 163 7.62 -10.41 10.52
CA TYR A 163 8.41 -9.27 10.02
C TYR A 163 9.69 -9.02 10.84
N ALA A 164 9.59 -9.00 12.17
CA ALA A 164 10.73 -8.75 13.04
C ALA A 164 11.84 -9.80 12.88
N GLN A 165 11.46 -11.07 12.73
CA GLN A 165 12.35 -12.20 12.56
C GLN A 165 13.10 -12.12 11.23
N THR A 166 12.42 -11.73 10.14
CA THR A 166 13.06 -11.61 8.81
C THR A 166 14.14 -10.52 8.75
N ARG A 167 14.16 -9.55 9.69
CA ARG A 167 15.17 -8.48 9.71
C ARG A 167 16.59 -8.99 9.99
N THR A 168 16.72 -10.19 10.56
CA THR A 168 18.01 -10.82 10.86
C THR A 168 18.31 -12.01 9.94
N PHE A 169 17.47 -12.27 8.93
CA PHE A 169 17.73 -13.35 7.97
C PHE A 169 18.89 -12.96 7.03
N PRO A 170 19.62 -13.94 6.48
CA PRO A 170 20.76 -13.66 5.61
C PRO A 170 20.31 -12.92 4.35
N LYS A 171 21.18 -12.05 3.84
CA LYS A 171 20.99 -11.41 2.54
C LYS A 171 21.07 -12.45 1.42
N TYR A 172 20.56 -12.09 0.23
CA TYR A 172 20.77 -12.89 -0.97
C TYR A 172 22.27 -13.03 -1.27
N THR A 173 22.68 -14.24 -1.65
CA THR A 173 24.04 -14.53 -2.10
C THR A 173 24.04 -14.57 -3.62
N ILE A 174 24.89 -13.75 -4.25
CA ILE A 174 24.97 -13.63 -5.70
C ILE A 174 25.37 -14.97 -6.34
N ILE A 175 24.66 -15.35 -7.38
CA ILE A 175 24.93 -16.51 -8.25
C ILE A 175 25.61 -15.99 -9.52
N ASN A 176 26.69 -16.65 -9.96
CA ASN A 176 27.58 -16.11 -11.01
C ASN A 176 27.07 -16.39 -12.42
N GLU A 177 26.29 -17.44 -12.59
CA GLU A 177 25.70 -17.87 -13.85
C GLU A 177 24.84 -16.73 -14.47
N PRO A 178 24.81 -16.58 -15.80
CA PRO A 178 24.28 -15.40 -16.48
C PRO A 178 22.75 -15.29 -16.45
N ASP A 179 22.06 -16.39 -16.15
CA ASP A 179 20.61 -16.48 -16.03
C ASP A 179 20.08 -15.93 -14.69
N PHE A 180 20.95 -15.76 -13.70
CA PHE A 180 20.57 -15.29 -12.37
C PHE A 180 20.76 -13.79 -12.17
N TRP A 181 19.84 -13.21 -11.38
CA TRP A 181 19.89 -11.81 -10.99
C TRP A 181 21.16 -11.46 -10.21
N LYS A 182 21.72 -10.32 -10.61
CA LYS A 182 22.87 -9.66 -10.00
C LYS A 182 22.50 -8.19 -9.73
N PRO A 183 23.08 -7.55 -8.71
CA PRO A 183 22.94 -6.12 -8.51
C PRO A 183 23.32 -5.35 -9.79
N THR A 184 22.54 -4.33 -10.12
CA THR A 184 22.70 -3.53 -11.35
C THR A 184 23.30 -2.15 -11.03
N PRO A 185 24.00 -1.53 -12.00
CA PRO A 185 24.40 -0.12 -11.89
C PRO A 185 23.20 0.83 -11.64
N PRO A 186 23.46 2.04 -11.11
CA PRO A 186 24.77 2.55 -10.70
C PRO A 186 25.20 2.10 -9.28
N ASP A 187 24.26 1.69 -8.43
CA ASP A 187 24.53 1.51 -7.00
C ASP A 187 24.89 0.08 -6.59
N TYR A 188 24.57 -0.93 -7.42
CA TYR A 188 24.81 -2.34 -7.12
C TYR A 188 24.27 -2.74 -5.74
N MET A 189 23.07 -2.24 -5.39
CA MET A 189 22.44 -2.50 -4.10
C MET A 189 22.14 -3.97 -3.88
N ASP A 190 22.22 -4.39 -2.62
CA ASP A 190 21.74 -5.70 -2.20
C ASP A 190 20.26 -5.91 -2.57
N GLY A 191 19.93 -7.17 -2.87
CA GLY A 191 18.58 -7.60 -3.17
C GLY A 191 17.57 -7.23 -2.09
N ILE A 192 16.50 -6.55 -2.48
CA ILE A 192 15.48 -6.06 -1.55
C ILE A 192 14.53 -7.18 -1.12
N GLU A 193 14.47 -7.39 0.20
CA GLU A 193 13.53 -8.28 0.89
C GLU A 193 13.52 -9.74 0.39
N PRO A 194 14.67 -10.47 0.40
CA PRO A 194 14.76 -11.85 -0.10
C PRO A 194 13.86 -12.86 0.62
N HIS A 195 13.36 -12.50 1.80
CA HIS A 195 12.52 -13.36 2.63
C HIS A 195 11.11 -12.79 2.81
N TRP A 196 10.65 -11.91 1.93
CA TRP A 196 9.28 -11.36 2.02
C TRP A 196 8.20 -12.45 1.94
N ASN A 197 8.50 -13.56 1.27
CA ASN A 197 7.64 -14.75 1.23
C ASN A 197 7.47 -15.47 2.58
N LYS A 198 8.21 -15.06 3.63
CA LYS A 198 8.08 -15.59 4.99
C LYS A 198 7.14 -14.76 5.86
N ILE A 199 6.66 -13.62 5.38
CA ILE A 199 5.70 -12.78 6.08
C ILE A 199 4.34 -13.47 6.08
N ARG A 200 3.59 -13.35 7.19
CA ARG A 200 2.23 -13.88 7.29
C ARG A 200 1.31 -13.14 6.32
N THR A 201 0.79 -13.88 5.34
CA THR A 201 -0.31 -13.47 4.45
C THR A 201 -1.57 -13.12 5.24
N MET A 202 -2.41 -12.22 4.73
CA MET A 202 -3.67 -11.81 5.33
C MET A 202 -4.83 -12.73 4.96
N VAL A 203 -4.97 -13.03 3.66
CA VAL A 203 -6.15 -13.68 3.07
C VAL A 203 -5.77 -14.91 2.25
N ILE A 204 -4.74 -14.80 1.40
CA ILE A 204 -4.21 -15.94 0.62
C ILE A 204 -3.67 -17.02 1.56
N ASP A 205 -3.81 -18.29 1.19
CA ASP A 205 -3.53 -19.45 2.02
C ASP A 205 -2.02 -19.67 2.23
N SER A 206 -1.20 -19.34 1.23
CA SER A 206 0.26 -19.30 1.31
C SER A 206 0.82 -18.29 0.30
N CYS A 207 2.09 -17.89 0.46
CA CYS A 207 2.78 -17.04 -0.51
C CYS A 207 2.79 -17.63 -1.93
N SER A 208 2.79 -18.96 -2.05
CA SER A 208 2.82 -19.70 -3.31
C SER A 208 1.44 -20.09 -3.85
N GLN A 209 0.32 -19.65 -3.23
CA GLN A 209 -1.03 -20.03 -3.68
C GLN A 209 -1.26 -19.62 -5.14
N PHE A 210 -0.70 -18.49 -5.55
CA PHE A 210 -0.84 -17.92 -6.89
C PHE A 210 0.51 -17.77 -7.59
N SER A 211 1.41 -18.76 -7.48
CA SER A 211 2.65 -18.75 -8.26
C SER A 211 2.37 -18.56 -9.74
N ALA A 212 3.13 -17.68 -10.37
CA ALA A 212 3.05 -17.45 -11.80
C ALA A 212 3.47 -18.69 -12.60
N LYS A 213 3.17 -18.67 -13.91
CA LYS A 213 3.75 -19.64 -14.85
C LYS A 213 5.28 -19.60 -14.76
N ASP A 214 5.97 -20.70 -15.01
CA ASP A 214 7.43 -20.67 -15.03
C ASP A 214 7.96 -19.69 -16.11
N PRO A 215 9.02 -18.92 -15.82
CA PRO A 215 9.65 -18.05 -16.80
C PRO A 215 10.23 -18.86 -17.96
N TYR A 216 10.39 -18.23 -19.12
CA TYR A 216 11.15 -18.87 -20.21
C TYR A 216 12.59 -19.11 -19.77
N PRO A 217 13.15 -20.31 -20.04
CA PRO A 217 14.54 -20.59 -19.74
C PRO A 217 15.46 -19.58 -20.43
N PHE A 218 16.47 -19.11 -19.71
CA PHE A 218 17.52 -18.27 -20.30
C PHE A 218 18.15 -18.98 -21.50
N SER A 219 18.26 -18.26 -22.61
CA SER A 219 18.87 -18.77 -23.83
C SER A 219 19.27 -17.62 -24.75
N LEU A 220 20.47 -17.72 -25.31
CA LEU A 220 20.97 -16.80 -26.34
C LEU A 220 20.72 -17.32 -27.77
N ASP A 221 20.01 -18.45 -27.94
CA ASP A 221 19.53 -18.87 -29.25
C ASP A 221 18.46 -17.89 -29.74
N LYS A 222 18.69 -17.29 -30.91
CA LYS A 222 17.79 -16.35 -31.59
C LYS A 222 16.38 -16.87 -31.81
N LYS A 223 16.18 -18.19 -31.78
CA LYS A 223 14.86 -18.83 -31.92
C LYS A 223 14.12 -19.01 -30.60
N SER A 224 14.80 -18.90 -29.46
CA SER A 224 14.21 -19.07 -28.14
C SER A 224 13.29 -17.90 -27.76
N GLU A 225 12.26 -18.18 -26.95
CA GLU A 225 11.33 -17.14 -26.49
C GLU A 225 11.99 -16.11 -25.58
N PHE A 226 12.96 -16.54 -24.74
CA PHE A 226 13.74 -15.62 -23.92
C PHE A 226 14.51 -14.61 -24.77
N TYR A 227 15.24 -15.06 -25.79
CA TYR A 227 16.00 -14.15 -26.67
C TYR A 227 15.08 -13.19 -27.45
N LYS A 228 13.91 -13.67 -27.90
CA LYS A 228 12.94 -12.79 -28.57
C LYS A 228 12.47 -11.66 -27.67
N GLN A 229 12.16 -11.96 -26.41
CA GLN A 229 11.76 -10.92 -25.43
C GLN A 229 12.93 -10.03 -25.01
N LEU A 230 14.15 -10.56 -24.96
CA LEU A 230 15.35 -9.75 -24.74
C LEU A 230 15.51 -8.68 -25.83
N ILE A 231 15.40 -9.09 -27.10
CA ILE A 231 15.50 -8.17 -28.24
C ILE A 231 14.29 -7.23 -28.31
N GLU A 232 13.10 -7.67 -27.94
CA GLU A 232 11.92 -6.81 -27.82
C GLU A 232 12.16 -5.65 -26.84
N VAL A 233 12.73 -5.92 -25.67
CA VAL A 233 13.11 -4.87 -24.70
C VAL A 233 14.11 -3.88 -25.33
N TYR A 234 15.15 -4.41 -25.98
CA TYR A 234 16.19 -3.60 -26.63
C TYR A 234 15.60 -2.70 -27.72
N ASP A 235 14.84 -3.28 -28.65
CA ASP A 235 14.27 -2.59 -29.82
C ASP A 235 13.24 -1.53 -29.40
N ILE A 236 12.35 -1.85 -28.44
CA ILE A 236 11.35 -0.90 -27.94
C ILE A 236 12.02 0.28 -27.25
N THR A 237 12.96 0.03 -26.34
CA THR A 237 13.61 1.09 -25.56
C THR A 237 14.43 2.04 -26.46
N ASN A 238 15.00 1.52 -27.55
CA ASN A 238 15.73 2.34 -28.54
C ASN A 238 14.83 3.16 -29.46
N ASN A 239 13.51 2.89 -29.50
CA ASN A 239 12.56 3.51 -30.43
C ASN A 239 11.30 4.02 -29.72
N LEU A 240 11.43 4.50 -28.49
CA LEU A 240 10.30 5.01 -27.69
C LEU A 240 9.71 6.29 -28.30
N SER A 241 8.38 6.38 -28.30
CA SER A 241 7.67 7.66 -28.51
C SER A 241 7.66 8.50 -27.23
N ASP A 242 7.38 9.80 -27.36
CA ASP A 242 7.24 10.70 -26.20
C ASP A 242 6.20 10.19 -25.20
N GLU A 243 5.07 9.67 -25.68
CA GLU A 243 4.01 9.09 -24.84
C GLU A 243 4.52 7.87 -24.05
N GLN A 244 5.30 6.98 -24.67
CA GLN A 244 5.86 5.82 -23.99
C GLN A 244 6.87 6.22 -22.90
N VAL A 245 7.66 7.27 -23.16
CA VAL A 245 8.56 7.85 -22.16
C VAL A 245 7.78 8.43 -20.97
N GLU A 246 6.70 9.15 -21.24
CA GLU A 246 5.83 9.72 -20.19
C GLU A 246 5.15 8.63 -19.36
N ILE A 247 4.61 7.60 -20.01
CA ILE A 247 4.03 6.42 -19.33
C ILE A 247 5.05 5.74 -18.42
N ALA A 248 6.26 5.48 -18.92
CA ALA A 248 7.32 4.85 -18.14
C ALA A 248 7.71 5.69 -16.91
N LYS A 249 7.85 7.00 -17.07
CA LYS A 249 8.18 7.92 -15.96
C LYS A 249 7.06 8.03 -14.94
N PHE A 250 5.81 8.10 -15.40
CA PHE A 250 4.61 8.19 -14.55
C PHE A 250 4.51 6.99 -13.61
N TRP A 251 4.72 5.80 -14.14
CA TRP A 251 4.63 4.55 -13.38
C TRP A 251 5.97 4.06 -12.83
N ASP A 252 7.05 4.86 -12.84
CA ASP A 252 8.36 4.39 -12.39
C ASP A 252 8.31 3.97 -10.91
N CYS A 253 7.76 4.85 -10.05
CA CYS A 253 7.47 4.59 -8.64
C CYS A 253 8.64 3.91 -7.88
N ASN A 254 9.88 4.21 -8.29
CA ASN A 254 11.09 3.61 -7.73
C ASN A 254 11.71 4.57 -6.69
N PRO A 255 11.65 4.27 -5.39
CA PRO A 255 12.23 5.13 -4.35
C PRO A 255 13.77 5.10 -4.32
N TYR A 256 14.40 4.27 -5.16
CA TYR A 256 15.86 4.06 -5.16
C TYR A 256 16.60 4.80 -6.28
N VAL A 257 15.90 5.61 -7.09
CA VAL A 257 16.55 6.34 -8.19
C VAL A 257 17.61 7.28 -7.62
N SER A 258 18.87 7.01 -7.97
CA SER A 258 20.03 7.76 -7.49
C SER A 258 20.73 8.49 -8.64
N HIS A 259 21.38 9.59 -8.30
CA HIS A 259 22.15 10.39 -9.24
C HIS A 259 23.54 10.60 -8.67
N HIS A 260 24.55 10.30 -9.49
CA HIS A 260 25.96 10.44 -9.14
C HIS A 260 26.56 11.61 -9.91
N LYS A 261 27.03 12.65 -9.21
CA LYS A 261 27.76 13.78 -9.81
C LYS A 261 29.06 14.02 -9.05
N GLY A 262 30.17 13.50 -9.58
CA GLY A 262 31.45 13.47 -8.85
C GLY A 262 31.34 12.57 -7.62
N HIS A 263 31.67 13.09 -6.43
CA HIS A 263 31.52 12.37 -5.15
C HIS A 263 30.13 12.52 -4.51
N ALA A 264 29.23 13.31 -5.10
CA ALA A 264 27.90 13.53 -4.55
C ALA A 264 26.90 12.51 -5.12
N MET A 265 26.22 11.82 -4.21
CA MET A 265 25.05 10.99 -4.50
C MET A 265 23.81 11.70 -3.98
N PHE A 266 22.77 11.83 -4.80
CA PHE A 266 21.45 12.31 -4.37
C PHE A 266 20.34 11.44 -4.95
N ALA A 267 19.31 11.16 -4.15
CA ALA A 267 18.16 10.34 -4.55
C ALA A 267 16.98 11.21 -5.01
N THR A 268 16.24 10.75 -6.02
CA THR A 268 14.94 11.33 -6.37
C THR A 268 13.87 10.72 -5.48
N LYS A 269 13.15 11.56 -4.73
CA LYS A 269 12.02 11.11 -3.91
C LYS A 269 10.85 10.76 -4.83
N LYS A 270 10.37 9.52 -4.71
CA LYS A 270 9.21 9.00 -5.43
C LYS A 270 8.37 8.15 -4.49
N ILE A 271 7.06 8.07 -4.75
CA ILE A 271 6.20 7.09 -4.10
C ILE A 271 6.54 5.67 -4.57
N THR A 272 6.17 4.69 -3.75
CA THR A 272 6.20 3.28 -4.16
C THR A 272 4.93 2.96 -4.95
N PRO A 273 4.90 1.85 -5.71
CA PRO A 273 3.70 1.47 -6.48
C PRO A 273 2.50 1.22 -5.57
N GLY A 274 2.73 0.66 -4.37
CA GLY A 274 1.68 0.53 -3.36
C GLY A 274 1.16 1.89 -2.88
N GLY A 275 2.06 2.86 -2.65
CA GLY A 275 1.69 4.23 -2.30
C GLY A 275 0.88 4.95 -3.40
N HIS A 276 1.21 4.71 -4.67
CA HIS A 276 0.44 5.21 -5.82
C HIS A 276 -0.99 4.71 -5.79
N TRP A 277 -1.19 3.39 -5.66
CA TRP A 277 -2.55 2.83 -5.57
C TRP A 277 -3.30 3.26 -4.30
N ILE A 278 -2.62 3.52 -3.19
CA ILE A 278 -3.23 4.15 -2.00
C ILE A 278 -3.65 5.60 -2.28
N ASN A 279 -2.89 6.36 -3.06
CA ASN A 279 -3.31 7.69 -3.51
C ASN A 279 -4.52 7.62 -4.46
N ILE A 280 -4.58 6.61 -5.36
CA ILE A 280 -5.75 6.36 -6.21
C ILE A 280 -7.00 6.04 -5.36
N CYS A 281 -6.86 5.33 -4.22
CA CYS A 281 -7.98 5.12 -3.29
C CYS A 281 -8.60 6.43 -2.81
N ARG A 282 -7.76 7.45 -2.52
CA ARG A 282 -8.23 8.80 -2.15
C ARG A 282 -9.01 9.43 -3.29
N ILE A 283 -8.45 9.42 -4.50
CA ILE A 283 -9.05 10.02 -5.69
C ILE A 283 -10.42 9.38 -5.98
N ALA A 284 -10.50 8.05 -5.92
CA ALA A 284 -11.74 7.32 -6.13
C ALA A 284 -12.78 7.63 -5.03
N ALA A 285 -12.38 7.63 -3.76
CA ALA A 285 -13.26 7.96 -2.64
C ALA A 285 -13.82 9.38 -2.74
N GLU A 286 -12.97 10.37 -3.02
CA GLU A 286 -13.38 11.76 -3.20
C GLU A 286 -14.34 11.90 -4.40
N LYS A 287 -14.01 11.28 -5.54
CA LYS A 287 -14.87 11.30 -6.74
C LYS A 287 -16.22 10.62 -6.51
N ALA A 288 -16.25 9.55 -5.73
CA ALA A 288 -17.48 8.84 -5.36
C ALA A 288 -18.26 9.53 -4.22
N ASN A 289 -17.74 10.62 -3.64
CA ASN A 289 -18.26 11.25 -2.42
C ASN A 289 -18.41 10.26 -1.26
N SER A 290 -17.45 9.35 -1.11
CA SER A 290 -17.47 8.32 -0.09
C SER A 290 -17.39 8.89 1.32
N ASN A 291 -18.23 8.38 2.21
CA ASN A 291 -18.20 8.75 3.62
C ASN A 291 -17.00 8.11 4.36
N ASP A 292 -16.85 8.41 5.65
CA ASP A 292 -15.70 7.96 6.46
C ASP A 292 -15.55 6.43 6.49
N ILE A 293 -16.68 5.70 6.58
CA ILE A 293 -16.68 4.23 6.65
C ILE A 293 -16.29 3.65 5.28
N GLU A 294 -16.87 4.18 4.20
CA GLU A 294 -16.56 3.76 2.83
C GLU A 294 -15.10 4.03 2.48
N SER A 295 -14.58 5.21 2.83
CA SER A 295 -13.19 5.58 2.58
C SER A 295 -12.21 4.65 3.31
N LEU A 296 -12.44 4.38 4.61
CA LEU A 296 -11.60 3.47 5.38
C LEU A 296 -11.76 2.00 4.96
N ARG A 297 -12.95 1.61 4.50
CA ARG A 297 -13.16 0.30 3.87
C ARG A 297 -12.30 0.16 2.62
N THR A 298 -12.27 1.18 1.76
CA THR A 298 -11.44 1.20 0.54
C THR A 298 -9.97 1.07 0.88
N TYR A 299 -9.43 1.91 1.77
CA TYR A 299 -8.03 1.82 2.18
C TYR A 299 -7.69 0.45 2.77
N SER A 300 -8.55 -0.09 3.64
CA SER A 300 -8.32 -1.38 4.28
C SER A 300 -8.28 -2.52 3.25
N LEU A 301 -9.28 -2.63 2.38
CA LEU A 301 -9.35 -3.71 1.41
C LEU A 301 -8.23 -3.64 0.35
N VAL A 302 -7.94 -2.45 -0.17
CA VAL A 302 -6.88 -2.28 -1.17
C VAL A 302 -5.50 -2.51 -0.55
N SER A 303 -5.23 -2.02 0.66
CA SER A 303 -3.94 -2.28 1.33
C SER A 303 -3.74 -3.77 1.64
N ILE A 304 -4.78 -4.50 2.07
CA ILE A 304 -4.75 -5.96 2.23
C ILE A 304 -4.42 -6.64 0.89
N SER A 305 -5.08 -6.23 -0.19
CA SER A 305 -4.86 -6.78 -1.53
C SER A 305 -3.43 -6.57 -2.00
N LEU A 306 -2.92 -5.34 -1.85
CA LEU A 306 -1.54 -4.99 -2.17
C LEU A 306 -0.55 -5.83 -1.35
N PHE A 307 -0.75 -5.96 -0.04
CA PHE A 307 0.17 -6.68 0.84
C PHE A 307 0.29 -8.16 0.49
N ASP A 308 -0.82 -8.86 0.26
CA ASP A 308 -0.79 -10.25 -0.18
C ASP A 308 -0.23 -10.41 -1.60
N ALA A 309 -0.52 -9.46 -2.50
CA ALA A 309 0.05 -9.41 -3.85
C ALA A 309 1.58 -9.24 -3.82
N PHE A 310 2.10 -8.38 -2.95
CA PHE A 310 3.54 -8.22 -2.72
C PHE A 310 4.18 -9.51 -2.19
N ILE A 311 3.54 -10.19 -1.23
CA ILE A 311 4.04 -11.48 -0.70
C ILE A 311 4.14 -12.54 -1.80
N SER A 312 3.10 -12.67 -2.64
CA SER A 312 3.09 -13.62 -3.76
C SER A 312 4.13 -13.28 -4.84
N CYS A 313 4.21 -12.01 -5.24
CA CYS A 313 5.17 -11.58 -6.26
C CYS A 313 6.62 -11.77 -5.79
N TRP A 314 6.92 -11.44 -4.53
CA TRP A 314 8.26 -11.64 -3.99
C TRP A 314 8.63 -13.11 -3.82
N ASP A 315 7.65 -14.01 -3.62
CA ASP A 315 7.91 -15.44 -3.66
C ASP A 315 8.46 -15.88 -5.02
N ASP A 316 7.80 -15.50 -6.12
CA ASP A 316 8.25 -15.84 -7.47
C ASP A 316 9.60 -15.18 -7.82
N LYS A 317 9.82 -13.92 -7.40
CA LYS A 317 11.11 -13.22 -7.58
C LYS A 317 12.29 -13.97 -6.99
N TRP A 318 12.15 -14.38 -5.74
CA TRP A 318 13.25 -15.03 -5.01
C TRP A 318 13.31 -16.54 -5.23
N LYS A 319 12.27 -17.14 -5.83
CA LYS A 319 12.28 -18.53 -6.31
C LYS A 319 12.93 -18.67 -7.68
N THR A 320 12.66 -17.74 -8.61
CA THR A 320 13.12 -17.84 -10.00
C THR A 320 14.43 -17.08 -10.24
N ILE A 321 14.65 -15.98 -9.53
CA ILE A 321 15.90 -15.21 -9.53
C ILE A 321 16.31 -14.79 -10.96
N VAL A 322 15.35 -14.51 -11.83
CA VAL A 322 15.62 -14.18 -13.25
C VAL A 322 16.44 -12.89 -13.37
N VAL A 323 17.46 -12.93 -14.21
CA VAL A 323 18.33 -11.79 -14.58
C VAL A 323 17.56 -10.63 -15.24
N ARG A 324 18.00 -9.39 -14.99
CA ARG A 324 17.38 -8.17 -15.56
C ARG A 324 17.83 -7.92 -17.01
N PRO A 325 17.01 -7.25 -17.85
CA PRO A 325 17.35 -7.02 -19.25
C PRO A 325 18.70 -6.34 -19.45
N GLU A 326 18.98 -5.25 -18.72
CA GLU A 326 20.23 -4.50 -18.88
C GLU A 326 21.48 -5.37 -18.68
N THR A 327 21.45 -6.36 -17.79
CA THR A 327 22.61 -7.22 -17.54
C THR A 327 22.91 -8.07 -18.78
N VAL A 328 21.87 -8.64 -19.40
CA VAL A 328 22.03 -9.51 -20.56
C VAL A 328 22.31 -8.69 -21.83
N ILE A 329 21.64 -7.55 -22.00
CA ILE A 329 21.86 -6.66 -23.15
C ILE A 329 23.30 -6.16 -23.13
N ASN A 330 23.78 -5.64 -22.00
CA ASN A 330 25.11 -5.05 -21.90
C ASN A 330 26.23 -6.09 -22.05
N GLU A 331 25.99 -7.34 -21.64
CA GLU A 331 26.99 -8.41 -21.74
C GLU A 331 27.04 -9.05 -23.14
N TYR A 332 25.91 -9.18 -23.83
CA TYR A 332 25.80 -10.03 -25.02
C TYR A 332 25.32 -9.33 -26.30
N ILE A 333 24.75 -8.13 -26.21
CA ILE A 333 24.10 -7.43 -27.33
C ILE A 333 24.77 -6.08 -27.61
N ASP A 334 24.77 -5.17 -26.63
CA ASP A 334 25.19 -3.78 -26.77
C ASP A 334 25.65 -3.24 -25.41
N GLU A 335 26.97 -3.10 -25.23
CA GLU A 335 27.59 -2.72 -23.95
C GLU A 335 27.27 -1.29 -23.48
N ASP A 336 26.89 -0.41 -24.41
CA ASP A 336 26.58 1.00 -24.15
C ASP A 336 25.08 1.23 -23.92
N TRP A 337 24.26 0.19 -24.05
CA TRP A 337 22.81 0.32 -23.88
C TRP A 337 22.43 0.64 -22.42
N LEU A 338 21.43 1.51 -22.27
CA LEU A 338 20.87 1.88 -20.98
C LEU A 338 19.35 1.79 -21.03
N PRO A 339 18.71 1.22 -20.00
CA PRO A 339 17.26 1.30 -19.88
C PRO A 339 16.82 2.74 -19.64
N LEU A 340 15.58 3.08 -20.03
CA LEU A 340 15.01 4.40 -19.75
C LEU A 340 14.89 4.64 -18.23
N LEU A 341 14.52 3.61 -17.47
CA LEU A 341 14.40 3.66 -16.01
C LEU A 341 15.56 2.91 -15.37
N GLN A 342 16.06 3.42 -14.24
CA GLN A 342 17.05 2.68 -13.46
C GLN A 342 16.45 1.37 -12.94
N THR A 343 17.17 0.26 -13.15
CA THR A 343 16.69 -1.05 -12.74
C THR A 343 16.55 -1.15 -11.21
N PRO A 344 15.37 -1.54 -10.71
CA PRO A 344 15.18 -1.75 -9.28
C PRO A 344 16.02 -2.92 -8.73
N PRO A 345 16.54 -2.83 -7.49
CA PRO A 345 17.50 -3.79 -6.93
C PRO A 345 16.84 -5.08 -6.39
N PHE A 346 16.20 -5.83 -7.29
CA PHE A 346 15.61 -7.14 -7.01
C PHE A 346 15.40 -7.93 -8.31
N PRO A 347 15.28 -9.28 -8.23
CA PRO A 347 15.07 -10.15 -9.39
C PRO A 347 13.90 -9.76 -10.27
N GLU A 348 13.99 -10.16 -11.54
CA GLU A 348 13.11 -9.70 -12.61
C GLU A 348 11.69 -10.30 -12.49
N TYR A 349 11.56 -11.62 -12.32
CA TYR A 349 10.30 -12.29 -12.57
C TYR A 349 9.48 -12.61 -11.30
N THR A 350 8.20 -12.26 -11.16
CA THR A 350 7.33 -11.47 -12.05
C THR A 350 7.46 -9.96 -11.82
N SER A 351 6.89 -9.14 -12.70
CA SER A 351 6.84 -7.69 -12.51
C SER A 351 5.97 -7.32 -11.29
N GLY A 352 6.58 -6.70 -10.28
CA GLY A 352 5.86 -6.23 -9.09
C GLY A 352 4.79 -5.21 -9.41
N HIS A 353 5.05 -4.29 -10.35
CA HIS A 353 4.06 -3.32 -10.82
C HIS A 353 2.85 -4.02 -11.43
N SER A 354 3.05 -5.05 -12.24
CA SER A 354 1.97 -5.76 -12.90
C SER A 354 1.07 -6.50 -11.90
N VAL A 355 1.68 -7.22 -10.95
CA VAL A 355 0.94 -8.00 -9.94
C VAL A 355 0.12 -7.09 -9.03
N ILE A 356 0.76 -6.09 -8.42
CA ILE A 356 0.10 -5.26 -7.41
C ILE A 356 -0.93 -4.32 -8.04
N SER A 357 -0.65 -3.81 -9.25
CA SER A 357 -1.59 -2.90 -9.93
C SER A 357 -2.86 -3.60 -10.35
N ARG A 358 -2.75 -4.80 -10.94
CA ARG A 358 -3.93 -5.56 -11.31
C ARG A 358 -4.73 -6.00 -10.08
N SER A 359 -4.06 -6.42 -9.01
CA SER A 359 -4.74 -6.79 -7.75
C SER A 359 -5.50 -5.61 -7.13
N ALA A 360 -4.86 -4.44 -7.04
CA ALA A 360 -5.50 -3.22 -6.54
C ALA A 360 -6.65 -2.75 -7.45
N ALA A 361 -6.49 -2.83 -8.77
CA ALA A 361 -7.52 -2.48 -9.72
C ALA A 361 -8.76 -3.37 -9.60
N ILE A 362 -8.60 -4.69 -9.46
CA ILE A 362 -9.73 -5.61 -9.22
C ILE A 362 -10.47 -5.25 -7.94
N MET A 363 -9.75 -4.94 -6.86
CA MET A 363 -10.37 -4.53 -5.60
C MET A 363 -11.12 -3.20 -5.72
N LEU A 364 -10.53 -2.20 -6.39
CA LEU A 364 -11.19 -0.91 -6.62
C LEU A 364 -12.41 -1.02 -7.55
N THR A 365 -12.33 -1.87 -8.57
CA THR A 365 -13.46 -2.20 -9.45
C THR A 365 -14.60 -2.88 -8.67
N GLU A 366 -14.29 -3.79 -7.75
CA GLU A 366 -15.32 -4.38 -6.85
C GLU A 366 -15.98 -3.32 -5.95
N ILE A 367 -15.22 -2.32 -5.50
CA ILE A 367 -15.73 -1.30 -4.58
C ILE A 367 -16.56 -0.23 -5.29
N TYR A 368 -16.06 0.30 -6.41
CA TYR A 368 -16.63 1.49 -7.08
C TYR A 368 -17.31 1.17 -8.41
N GLY A 369 -17.24 -0.08 -8.87
CA GLY A 369 -17.79 -0.54 -10.13
C GLY A 369 -16.79 -0.48 -11.28
N ASP A 370 -17.15 -1.18 -12.36
CA ASP A 370 -16.41 -1.16 -13.62
C ASP A 370 -16.60 0.19 -14.35
N ASN A 371 -15.65 0.53 -15.22
CA ASN A 371 -15.62 1.79 -15.99
C ASN A 371 -15.67 3.05 -15.11
N PHE A 372 -15.12 2.97 -13.89
CA PHE A 372 -14.94 4.13 -13.03
C PHE A 372 -13.84 5.04 -13.60
N GLN A 373 -14.25 6.15 -14.22
CA GLN A 373 -13.31 7.11 -14.80
C GLN A 373 -12.67 7.97 -13.71
N PHE A 374 -11.38 8.27 -13.79
CA PHE A 374 -10.71 9.16 -12.84
C PHE A 374 -9.49 9.85 -13.45
N ASP A 375 -9.15 11.00 -12.87
CA ASP A 375 -7.93 11.74 -13.19
C ASP A 375 -6.90 11.45 -12.09
N ASP A 376 -5.84 10.76 -12.46
CA ASP A 376 -4.75 10.42 -11.55
C ASP A 376 -3.83 11.62 -11.36
N THR A 377 -3.92 12.20 -10.17
CA THR A 377 -3.16 13.36 -9.71
C THR A 377 -2.04 12.98 -8.73
N SER A 378 -1.84 11.69 -8.48
CA SER A 378 -0.95 11.20 -7.42
C SER A 378 0.52 11.57 -7.63
N GLU A 379 0.94 11.75 -8.89
CA GLU A 379 2.33 12.07 -9.25
C GLU A 379 2.58 13.58 -9.48
N LEU A 380 1.55 14.44 -9.34
CA LEU A 380 1.67 15.89 -9.49
C LEU A 380 2.70 16.49 -8.51
N GLU A 381 2.71 16.02 -7.27
CA GLU A 381 3.65 16.51 -6.24
C GLU A 381 5.11 16.08 -6.51
N PHE A 382 5.31 15.09 -7.39
CA PHE A 382 6.61 14.63 -7.87
C PHE A 382 6.98 15.22 -9.23
N GLY A 383 6.17 16.16 -9.74
CA GLY A 383 6.47 16.93 -10.96
C GLY A 383 6.04 16.28 -12.27
N LEU A 384 5.16 15.27 -12.21
CA LEU A 384 4.64 14.58 -13.39
C LEU A 384 3.18 15.00 -13.68
N PRO A 385 2.75 15.01 -14.95
CA PRO A 385 1.42 15.49 -15.33
C PRO A 385 0.30 14.55 -14.85
N VAL A 386 -0.94 15.08 -14.84
CA VAL A 386 -2.15 14.28 -14.62
C VAL A 386 -2.34 13.29 -15.77
N ARG A 387 -2.75 12.06 -15.46
CA ARG A 387 -3.17 11.07 -16.46
C ARG A 387 -4.61 10.64 -16.20
N SER A 388 -5.43 10.56 -17.25
CA SER A 388 -6.86 10.22 -17.14
C SER A 388 -7.10 8.78 -17.59
N TYR A 389 -7.89 8.05 -16.79
CA TYR A 389 -8.24 6.66 -17.08
C TYR A 389 -9.76 6.47 -17.07
N ASN A 390 -10.24 5.58 -17.92
CA ASN A 390 -11.65 5.20 -17.99
C ASN A 390 -12.02 4.10 -16.99
N SER A 391 -11.03 3.36 -16.46
CA SER A 391 -11.22 2.34 -15.45
C SER A 391 -9.92 2.08 -14.68
N PHE A 392 -10.03 1.48 -13.49
CA PHE A 392 -8.84 1.03 -12.74
C PHE A 392 -8.09 -0.07 -13.50
N ILE A 393 -8.80 -0.90 -14.27
CA ILE A 393 -8.17 -1.94 -15.09
C ILE A 393 -7.29 -1.32 -16.17
N GLN A 394 -7.77 -0.26 -16.86
CA GLN A 394 -6.97 0.48 -17.83
C GLN A 394 -5.71 1.07 -17.19
N ALA A 395 -5.83 1.69 -16.01
CA ALA A 395 -4.67 2.20 -15.28
C ALA A 395 -3.67 1.08 -14.93
N SER A 396 -4.16 -0.10 -14.52
CA SER A 396 -3.30 -1.25 -14.22
C SER A 396 -2.58 -1.83 -15.43
N GLU A 397 -3.20 -1.78 -16.61
CA GLU A 397 -2.61 -2.21 -17.87
C GLU A 397 -1.51 -1.26 -18.31
N GLU A 398 -1.75 0.04 -18.18
CA GLU A 398 -0.73 1.05 -18.45
C GLU A 398 0.46 0.94 -17.48
N ALA A 399 0.18 0.73 -16.18
CA ALA A 399 1.21 0.48 -15.18
C ALA A 399 2.05 -0.76 -15.50
N ALA A 400 1.43 -1.82 -16.03
CA ALA A 400 2.12 -3.05 -16.41
C ALA A 400 3.02 -2.85 -17.64
N ILE A 401 2.49 -2.29 -18.73
CA ILE A 401 3.25 -2.10 -19.97
C ILE A 401 4.34 -1.03 -19.84
N SER A 402 4.18 -0.07 -18.92
CA SER A 402 5.20 0.95 -18.61
C SER A 402 6.57 0.34 -18.29
N ARG A 403 6.60 -0.90 -17.79
CA ARG A 403 7.84 -1.58 -17.41
C ARG A 403 8.64 -2.10 -18.61
N LEU A 404 7.96 -2.40 -19.72
CA LEU A 404 8.58 -2.70 -21.01
C LEU A 404 9.19 -1.43 -21.60
N TYR A 405 8.42 -0.34 -21.62
CA TYR A 405 8.91 0.99 -22.05
C TYR A 405 10.07 1.48 -21.19
N GLY A 406 10.09 1.13 -19.91
CA GLY A 406 11.17 1.44 -18.99
C GLY A 406 12.47 0.66 -19.25
N GLY A 407 12.44 -0.41 -20.06
CA GLY A 407 13.62 -1.23 -20.36
C GLY A 407 14.02 -2.25 -19.29
N ILE A 408 13.14 -2.54 -18.32
CA ILE A 408 13.53 -3.23 -17.07
C ILE A 408 12.78 -4.52 -16.79
N HIS A 409 11.81 -4.87 -17.64
CA HIS A 409 11.07 -6.13 -17.56
C HIS A 409 10.87 -6.73 -18.95
N TYR A 410 10.91 -8.06 -19.02
CA TYR A 410 10.50 -8.81 -20.21
C TYR A 410 8.96 -8.94 -20.25
N GLU A 411 8.39 -9.12 -21.45
CA GLU A 411 6.95 -9.27 -21.62
C GLU A 411 6.36 -10.44 -20.81
N MET A 412 7.11 -11.53 -20.60
CA MET A 412 6.67 -12.66 -19.77
C MET A 412 6.43 -12.25 -18.32
N ALA A 413 7.26 -11.38 -17.75
CA ALA A 413 7.13 -10.94 -16.37
C ALA A 413 5.93 -10.00 -16.20
N ILE A 414 5.61 -9.24 -17.25
CA ILE A 414 4.48 -8.32 -17.31
C ILE A 414 3.18 -9.10 -17.42
N THR A 415 3.02 -9.92 -18.46
CA THR A 415 1.81 -10.70 -18.75
C THR A 415 1.47 -11.70 -17.64
N ASN A 416 2.45 -12.48 -17.19
CA ASN A 416 2.22 -13.44 -16.10
C ASN A 416 2.02 -12.72 -14.76
N GLY A 417 2.66 -11.55 -14.57
CA GLY A 417 2.42 -10.70 -13.40
C GLY A 417 1.00 -10.15 -13.35
N VAL A 418 0.46 -9.67 -14.48
CA VAL A 418 -0.95 -9.25 -14.57
C VAL A 418 -1.88 -10.41 -14.23
N SER A 419 -1.69 -11.59 -14.83
CA SER A 419 -2.52 -12.77 -14.55
C SER A 419 -2.44 -13.20 -13.08
N GLN A 420 -1.25 -13.12 -12.46
CA GLN A 420 -1.07 -13.40 -11.04
C GLN A 420 -1.84 -12.40 -10.17
N GLY A 421 -1.70 -11.10 -10.45
CA GLY A 421 -2.40 -10.04 -9.73
C GLY A 421 -3.92 -10.13 -9.82
N GLU A 422 -4.43 -10.49 -11.00
CA GLU A 422 -5.86 -10.71 -11.25
C GLU A 422 -6.42 -11.82 -10.37
N LYS A 423 -5.80 -13.00 -10.38
CA LYS A 423 -6.22 -14.14 -9.55
C LYS A 423 -6.19 -13.82 -8.06
N ILE A 424 -5.18 -13.09 -7.60
CA ILE A 424 -5.08 -12.65 -6.20
C ILE A 424 -6.21 -11.69 -5.86
N GLY A 425 -6.42 -10.66 -6.70
CA GLY A 425 -7.50 -9.68 -6.52
C GLY A 425 -8.87 -10.36 -6.45
N GLU A 426 -9.20 -11.21 -7.43
CA GLU A 426 -10.45 -11.97 -7.50
C GLU A 426 -10.64 -12.89 -6.30
N PHE A 427 -9.56 -13.55 -5.85
CA PHE A 427 -9.65 -14.40 -4.67
C PHE A 427 -9.97 -13.60 -3.41
N ILE A 428 -9.32 -12.44 -3.23
CA ILE A 428 -9.52 -11.60 -2.04
C ILE A 428 -10.90 -10.97 -2.05
N THR A 429 -11.39 -10.44 -3.18
CA THR A 429 -12.75 -9.88 -3.30
C THR A 429 -13.82 -10.93 -3.00
N ASN A 430 -13.62 -12.18 -3.46
CA ASN A 430 -14.55 -13.27 -3.18
C ASN A 430 -14.50 -13.76 -1.71
N LYS A 431 -13.34 -13.69 -1.05
CA LYS A 431 -13.15 -14.21 0.31
C LYS A 431 -13.52 -13.19 1.39
N LEU A 432 -13.30 -11.90 1.15
CA LEU A 432 -13.62 -10.84 2.10
C LEU A 432 -15.05 -10.31 1.91
N THR A 433 -15.85 -10.40 2.97
CA THR A 433 -17.19 -9.82 3.03
C THR A 433 -17.23 -8.72 4.09
N THR A 434 -17.22 -7.46 3.64
CA THR A 434 -17.25 -6.26 4.51
C THR A 434 -18.57 -5.50 4.45
N LEU A 435 -19.46 -5.88 3.53
CA LEU A 435 -20.82 -5.39 3.43
C LEU A 435 -21.80 -6.54 3.63
N LYS A 436 -22.89 -6.29 4.34
CA LYS A 436 -23.98 -7.26 4.44
C LYS A 436 -24.74 -7.30 3.11
N LYS A 437 -24.79 -8.49 2.49
CA LYS A 437 -25.59 -8.75 1.27
C LYS A 437 -27.09 -8.72 1.55
#